data_AF-A0A0A1UEI0-F1
#
_entry.id   AF-A0A0A1UEI0-F1
#
_cell.length_a   1.000
_cell.length_b   1.000
_cell.length_c   1.000
_cell.angle_alpha   90.00
_cell.angle_beta   90.00
_cell.angle_gamma   90.00
#
_symmetry.space_group_name_H-M   'P 1'
#
loop_
_entity.id
_entity.type
_entity.pdbx_description
1 polymer ?
#
loop_
_entity_poly.entity_id
_entity_poly.type
_entity_poly.pdbx_seq_one_letter_code
_entity_poly.pdbx_strand_id
1 'polypeptide(L)'
;MQKLDANIMFVVAQQFRSVSDFVTLEMVCKKFQDTNNRFHYNPIPLDKKFRKLFPAIETFYVYSEQDKIYTDMNIKKVVILYDVNFETFLKQQKKKYVYTKLELSKENCVKYCENFKIPNAINILGTECFSESDISKATIPSSVFSIGKGCFSSCKKLSKIVFPPTVNFVGENCLSDCDNLVSVALSSGIKSLADGTFSGCKALTNIVIPQTVVSFGAKCFYQCSSLGFVNLPNVGSSIGKKCFNQCTSLKTITIPIGVNVLDSDTFYQCSSMTKIDFPNSLTSIEGNCFSECHSLENMYLPRNLVRLGGSVFQGCKGLLDVNIPNTTKYIGSRCFYYCSKLSNVVLPLSLTVIKASTFCGCVSLHSILLPTDLKLLKKGCFYDCSSLTEVTLPSTLTEIKDGCFSGCTSLLNLNVPTTITHFSEYLTNGCLSFKTISISDSVVSLDGNCFERCISLKTVSLPTSLTFIGSKCFSKCYSLLPFQIPTSVKSIGEECFYECIKFDSFTIPTSVDKISAGCFCSCSSLKNIDIHSGITLIEENAFCSCSALQKIELPQDLTFLPNQCFYECNSLSALNIPQKVQFIGDACFYNCSSLSGISVPSTVTFIGSFCFHKCNLVV
;
A
#
# COMPACT_ATOMS: atom_id res chain seq x y z
N MET A 1 6.63 69.48 4.81
CA MET A 1 5.85 68.37 4.21
C MET A 1 5.61 68.69 2.74
N GLN A 2 6.06 67.82 1.82
CA GLN A 2 5.64 67.93 0.42
C GLN A 2 4.12 67.75 0.36
N LYS A 3 3.41 68.73 -0.20
CA LYS A 3 1.94 68.68 -0.35
C LYS A 3 1.59 67.64 -1.40
N LEU A 4 0.69 66.68 -1.11
CA LEU A 4 0.20 65.74 -2.12
C LEU A 4 -0.29 66.48 -3.36
N ASP A 5 0.22 66.11 -4.54
CA ASP A 5 -0.23 66.66 -5.81
C ASP A 5 -1.43 65.91 -6.40
N ALA A 6 -2.10 66.54 -7.37
CA ALA A 6 -3.31 65.99 -7.98
C ALA A 6 -3.04 64.74 -8.83
N ASN A 7 -1.80 64.51 -9.29
CA ASN A 7 -1.43 63.33 -10.06
C ASN A 7 -1.26 62.11 -9.13
N ILE A 8 -0.56 62.29 -8.02
CA ILE A 8 -0.44 61.25 -6.97
C ILE A 8 -1.84 60.88 -6.47
N MET A 9 -2.69 61.86 -6.22
CA MET A 9 -4.05 61.59 -5.76
C MET A 9 -4.90 60.87 -6.80
N PHE A 10 -4.73 61.17 -8.10
CA PHE A 10 -5.40 60.39 -9.16
C PHE A 10 -4.95 58.93 -9.18
N VAL A 11 -3.65 58.64 -8.99
CA VAL A 11 -3.14 57.26 -8.89
C VAL A 11 -3.76 56.54 -7.69
N VAL A 12 -3.90 57.22 -6.55
CA VAL A 12 -4.58 56.66 -5.37
C VAL A 12 -6.07 56.42 -5.64
N ALA A 13 -6.75 57.35 -6.32
CA ALA A 13 -8.17 57.23 -6.66
C ALA A 13 -8.46 56.02 -7.56
N GLN A 14 -7.51 55.56 -8.37
CA GLN A 14 -7.65 54.33 -9.16
C GLN A 14 -7.79 53.06 -8.30
N GLN A 15 -7.44 53.13 -7.01
CA GLN A 15 -7.53 52.02 -6.06
C GLN A 15 -8.83 52.04 -5.23
N PHE A 16 -9.65 53.08 -5.36
CA PHE A 16 -10.90 53.20 -4.62
C PHE A 16 -11.89 52.13 -5.07
N ARG A 17 -12.64 51.60 -4.09
CA ARG A 17 -13.58 50.50 -4.30
C ARG A 17 -15.02 50.88 -4.03
N SER A 18 -15.25 52.06 -3.46
CA SER A 18 -16.59 52.55 -3.17
C SER A 18 -16.81 53.92 -3.77
N VAL A 19 -18.07 54.19 -4.10
CA VAL A 19 -18.51 55.52 -4.54
C VAL A 19 -18.21 56.58 -3.47
N SER A 20 -18.32 56.22 -2.18
CA SER A 20 -18.09 57.14 -1.07
C SER A 20 -16.66 57.72 -1.12
N ASP A 21 -15.68 56.92 -1.51
CA ASP A 21 -14.28 57.36 -1.60
C ASP A 21 -14.11 58.44 -2.67
N PHE A 22 -14.75 58.26 -3.83
CA PHE A 22 -14.72 59.22 -4.93
C PHE A 22 -15.44 60.53 -4.59
N VAL A 23 -16.58 60.45 -3.90
CA VAL A 23 -17.31 61.65 -3.43
C VAL A 23 -16.48 62.38 -2.37
N THR A 24 -15.87 61.65 -1.44
CA THR A 24 -15.02 62.22 -0.40
C THR A 24 -13.84 62.96 -1.01
N LEU A 25 -13.19 62.36 -2.01
CA LEU A 25 -12.07 62.96 -2.71
C LEU A 25 -12.40 64.32 -3.33
N GLU A 26 -13.55 64.45 -4.01
CA GLU A 26 -13.96 65.74 -4.59
C GLU A 26 -14.23 66.80 -3.51
N MET A 27 -14.64 66.38 -2.31
CA MET A 27 -14.94 67.28 -1.19
C MET A 27 -13.70 67.68 -0.38
N VAL A 28 -12.55 67.01 -0.52
CA VAL A 28 -11.35 67.25 0.29
C VAL A 28 -10.82 68.67 0.12
N CYS A 29 -10.58 69.12 -1.12
CA CYS A 29 -10.16 70.49 -1.42
C CYS A 29 -10.29 70.81 -2.91
N LYS A 30 -10.27 72.11 -3.27
CA LYS A 30 -10.33 72.60 -4.67
C LYS A 30 -9.31 71.92 -5.60
N LYS A 31 -8.15 71.50 -5.07
CA LYS A 31 -7.09 70.83 -5.84
C LYS A 31 -7.52 69.46 -6.38
N PHE A 32 -8.48 68.79 -5.74
CA PHE A 32 -8.92 67.43 -6.08
C PHE A 32 -10.35 67.35 -6.61
N GLN A 33 -11.05 68.49 -6.66
CA GLN A 33 -12.47 68.58 -7.01
C GLN A 33 -12.82 68.00 -8.40
N ASP A 34 -11.89 68.06 -9.36
CA ASP A 34 -12.10 67.55 -10.73
C ASP A 34 -11.36 66.22 -10.99
N THR A 35 -10.95 65.50 -9.95
CA THR A 35 -10.16 64.27 -10.13
C THR A 35 -10.95 63.19 -10.89
N ASN A 36 -12.27 63.12 -10.71
CA ASN A 36 -13.11 62.14 -11.39
C ASN A 36 -13.27 62.41 -12.90
N ASN A 37 -13.09 63.66 -13.35
CA ASN A 37 -13.11 64.03 -14.77
C ASN A 37 -11.94 63.41 -15.56
N ARG A 38 -10.91 62.92 -14.85
CA ARG A 38 -9.73 62.28 -15.44
C ARG A 38 -9.95 60.79 -15.76
N PHE A 39 -11.06 60.20 -15.31
CA PHE A 39 -11.40 58.82 -15.63
C PHE A 39 -12.11 58.72 -16.97
N HIS A 40 -11.45 58.09 -17.93
CA HIS A 40 -12.04 57.75 -19.24
C HIS A 40 -12.72 56.38 -19.25
N TYR A 41 -12.78 55.71 -18.10
CA TYR A 41 -13.51 54.48 -17.84
C TYR A 41 -14.12 54.50 -16.43
N ASN A 42 -15.19 53.75 -16.17
CA ASN A 42 -15.71 53.65 -14.81
C ASN A 42 -14.87 52.67 -13.97
N PRO A 43 -14.26 53.12 -12.85
CA PRO A 43 -13.42 52.27 -12.01
C PRO A 43 -14.21 51.28 -11.15
N ILE A 44 -15.52 51.47 -11.02
CA ILE A 44 -16.47 50.64 -10.27
C ILE A 44 -17.81 50.54 -11.02
N PRO A 45 -18.70 49.59 -10.67
CA PRO A 45 -20.08 49.60 -11.14
C PRO A 45 -20.79 50.91 -10.79
N LEU A 46 -21.55 51.48 -11.73
CA LEU A 46 -22.23 52.76 -11.55
C LEU A 46 -23.75 52.59 -11.63
N ASP A 47 -24.47 53.33 -10.78
CA ASP A 47 -25.91 53.52 -10.91
C ASP A 47 -26.23 54.87 -11.57
N LYS A 48 -27.54 55.18 -11.70
CA LYS A 48 -28.02 56.38 -12.39
C LYS A 48 -27.56 57.67 -11.68
N LYS A 49 -27.43 57.66 -10.35
CA LYS A 49 -27.02 58.81 -9.55
C LYS A 49 -25.52 59.05 -9.73
N PHE A 50 -24.73 57.99 -9.69
CA PHE A 50 -23.27 58.07 -9.67
C PHE A 50 -22.62 58.15 -11.06
N ARG A 51 -23.33 57.80 -12.13
CA ARG A 51 -22.90 58.06 -13.52
C ARG A 51 -22.49 59.53 -13.74
N LYS A 52 -23.12 60.47 -13.03
CA LYS A 52 -22.83 61.91 -13.14
C LYS A 52 -21.47 62.33 -12.57
N LEU A 53 -20.91 61.55 -11.64
CA LEU A 53 -19.60 61.83 -11.03
C LEU A 53 -18.45 61.61 -12.02
N PHE A 54 -18.66 60.85 -13.10
CA PHE A 54 -17.63 60.49 -14.06
C PHE A 54 -17.99 60.96 -15.48
N PRO A 55 -18.00 62.28 -15.76
CA PRO A 55 -18.56 62.81 -17.01
C PRO A 55 -17.77 62.45 -18.27
N ALA A 56 -16.48 62.16 -18.14
CA ALA A 56 -15.55 61.92 -19.25
C ALA A 56 -15.37 60.44 -19.65
N ILE A 57 -16.25 59.53 -19.19
CA ILE A 57 -16.18 58.11 -19.55
C ILE A 57 -16.39 57.93 -21.06
N GLU A 58 -15.39 57.36 -21.72
CA GLU A 58 -15.46 56.94 -23.12
C GLU A 58 -15.55 55.42 -23.26
N THR A 59 -14.99 54.68 -22.29
CA THR A 59 -15.02 53.21 -22.20
C THR A 59 -15.78 52.77 -20.96
N PHE A 60 -16.96 52.18 -21.13
CA PHE A 60 -17.81 51.74 -20.02
C PHE A 60 -17.59 50.26 -19.69
N TYR A 61 -17.06 49.95 -18.51
CA TYR A 61 -16.85 48.62 -17.96
C TYR A 61 -18.12 48.10 -17.27
N VAL A 62 -18.51 46.88 -17.62
CA VAL A 62 -19.62 46.15 -17.02
C VAL A 62 -19.03 44.95 -16.29
N TYR A 63 -19.11 44.95 -14.96
CA TYR A 63 -18.44 44.01 -14.08
C TYR A 63 -19.29 42.78 -13.76
N SER A 64 -20.62 42.89 -13.85
CA SER A 64 -21.57 41.79 -13.63
C SER A 64 -22.77 41.84 -14.58
N GLU A 65 -23.51 40.74 -14.70
CA GLU A 65 -24.77 40.69 -15.47
C GLU A 65 -25.84 41.63 -14.91
N GLN A 66 -25.76 41.96 -13.62
CA GLN A 66 -26.73 42.80 -12.91
C GLN A 66 -26.43 44.30 -13.08
N ASP A 67 -25.26 44.66 -13.60
CA ASP A 67 -24.85 46.05 -13.77
C ASP A 67 -25.71 46.74 -14.84
N LYS A 68 -26.13 47.97 -14.54
CA LYS A 68 -26.82 48.81 -15.52
C LYS A 68 -25.83 49.32 -16.57
N ILE A 69 -26.17 49.12 -17.84
CA ILE A 69 -25.37 49.59 -18.97
C ILE A 69 -25.87 50.95 -19.44
N TYR A 70 -24.99 51.93 -19.45
CA TYR A 70 -25.26 53.26 -20.02
C TYR A 70 -24.65 53.36 -21.42
N THR A 71 -25.38 53.98 -22.35
CA THR A 71 -24.96 54.14 -23.76
C THR A 71 -25.16 55.59 -24.24
N ASP A 72 -24.95 56.55 -23.35
CA ASP A 72 -24.96 57.98 -23.70
C ASP A 72 -23.90 58.32 -24.76
N MET A 73 -24.06 59.47 -25.43
CA MET A 73 -23.28 59.80 -26.65
C MET A 73 -21.75 59.81 -26.44
N ASN A 74 -21.27 60.02 -25.21
CA ASN A 74 -19.84 60.05 -24.90
C ASN A 74 -19.22 58.64 -24.87
N ILE A 75 -20.03 57.60 -24.62
CA ILE A 75 -19.56 56.22 -24.53
C ILE A 75 -19.34 55.67 -25.95
N LYS A 76 -18.06 55.53 -26.29
CA LYS A 76 -17.58 54.99 -27.57
C LYS A 76 -17.49 53.46 -27.52
N LYS A 77 -17.16 52.90 -26.37
CA LYS A 77 -16.89 51.47 -26.16
C LYS A 77 -17.53 50.97 -24.86
N VAL A 78 -18.16 49.80 -24.89
CA VAL A 78 -18.63 49.08 -23.69
C VAL A 78 -17.82 47.79 -23.58
N VAL A 79 -17.19 47.53 -22.44
CA VAL A 79 -16.39 46.31 -22.22
C VAL A 79 -17.07 45.45 -21.16
N ILE A 80 -17.41 44.23 -21.55
CA ILE A 80 -18.01 43.23 -20.68
C ILE A 80 -16.90 42.41 -20.05
N LEU A 81 -16.79 42.48 -18.72
CA LEU A 81 -15.70 41.88 -17.92
C LEU A 81 -16.07 40.56 -17.23
N TYR A 82 -17.37 40.25 -17.17
CA TYR A 82 -17.89 38.97 -16.71
C TYR A 82 -17.97 37.94 -17.84
N ASP A 83 -18.14 36.68 -17.47
CA ASP A 83 -18.19 35.54 -18.39
C ASP A 83 -19.52 35.55 -19.14
N VAL A 84 -19.47 35.51 -20.47
CA VAL A 84 -20.68 35.53 -21.31
C VAL A 84 -20.74 34.26 -22.15
N ASN A 85 -21.87 33.55 -22.07
CA ASN A 85 -22.12 32.39 -22.93
C ASN A 85 -22.27 32.82 -24.41
N PHE A 86 -21.70 32.03 -25.32
CA PHE A 86 -21.69 32.32 -26.76
C PHE A 86 -23.07 32.57 -27.38
N GLU A 87 -24.12 31.90 -26.91
CA GLU A 87 -25.47 32.12 -27.43
C GLU A 87 -26.01 33.51 -27.04
N THR A 88 -25.74 33.95 -25.81
CA THR A 88 -26.09 35.30 -25.33
C THR A 88 -25.39 36.37 -26.16
N PHE A 89 -24.11 36.15 -26.49
CA PHE A 89 -23.37 37.03 -27.39
C PHE A 89 -24.02 37.14 -28.78
N LEU A 90 -24.41 36.02 -29.39
CA LEU A 90 -25.09 36.01 -30.69
C LEU A 90 -26.42 36.79 -30.65
N LYS A 91 -27.16 36.72 -29.54
CA LYS A 91 -28.43 37.46 -29.35
C LYS A 91 -28.22 38.96 -29.11
N GLN A 92 -27.09 39.37 -28.55
CA GLN A 92 -26.86 40.75 -28.06
C GLN A 92 -25.84 41.55 -28.87
N GLN A 93 -25.36 41.04 -30.00
CA GLN A 93 -24.23 41.59 -30.73
C GLN A 93 -24.44 43.07 -31.12
N LYS A 94 -23.73 43.98 -30.42
CA LYS A 94 -23.75 45.43 -30.66
C LYS A 94 -22.35 45.90 -31.05
N LYS A 95 -22.23 46.74 -32.08
CA LYS A 95 -20.94 47.23 -32.61
C LYS A 95 -20.02 47.88 -31.55
N LYS A 96 -20.56 48.49 -30.50
CA LYS A 96 -19.78 49.16 -29.43
C LYS A 96 -19.30 48.20 -28.33
N TYR A 97 -19.75 46.95 -28.31
CA TYR A 97 -19.52 46.02 -27.20
C TYR A 97 -18.28 45.18 -27.46
N VAL A 98 -17.43 45.04 -26.45
CA VAL A 98 -16.24 44.19 -26.45
C VAL A 98 -16.36 43.21 -25.30
N TYR A 99 -16.39 41.93 -25.62
CA TYR A 99 -16.49 40.85 -24.66
C TYR A 99 -15.09 40.35 -24.38
N THR A 100 -14.67 40.38 -23.12
CA THR A 100 -13.32 39.94 -22.73
C THR A 100 -13.26 38.46 -22.36
N LYS A 101 -14.43 37.87 -22.07
CA LYS A 101 -14.58 36.50 -21.60
C LYS A 101 -15.78 35.84 -22.27
N LEU A 102 -15.62 35.52 -23.55
CA LEU A 102 -16.64 34.81 -24.30
C LEU A 102 -16.43 33.29 -24.15
N GLU A 103 -17.38 32.63 -23.49
CA GLU A 103 -17.34 31.20 -23.23
C GLU A 103 -18.15 30.41 -24.27
N LEU A 104 -17.53 29.37 -24.82
CA LEU A 104 -18.22 28.33 -25.56
C LEU A 104 -18.61 27.20 -24.59
N SER A 105 -19.89 26.86 -24.47
CA SER A 105 -20.35 25.72 -23.66
C SER A 105 -20.42 24.42 -24.48
N LYS A 106 -20.62 23.28 -23.82
CA LYS A 106 -20.80 21.97 -24.46
C LYS A 106 -21.95 21.95 -25.46
N GLU A 107 -23.10 22.53 -25.10
CA GLU A 107 -24.27 22.62 -25.98
C GLU A 107 -23.96 23.47 -27.22
N ASN A 108 -23.22 24.57 -27.02
CA ASN A 108 -22.84 25.48 -28.09
C ASN A 108 -21.75 24.90 -29.01
N CYS A 109 -20.90 24.00 -28.51
CA CYS A 109 -19.92 23.32 -29.35
C CYS A 109 -20.59 22.51 -30.46
N VAL A 110 -21.60 21.71 -30.10
CA VAL A 110 -22.36 20.89 -31.06
C VAL A 110 -23.04 21.77 -32.12
N LYS A 111 -23.55 22.93 -31.71
CA LYS A 111 -24.32 23.81 -32.60
C LYS A 111 -23.46 24.71 -33.50
N TYR A 112 -22.30 25.15 -33.02
CA TYR A 112 -21.54 26.23 -33.67
C TYR A 112 -20.10 25.86 -34.07
N CYS A 113 -19.62 24.65 -33.76
CA CYS A 113 -18.29 24.19 -34.17
C CYS A 113 -18.36 23.18 -35.32
N GLU A 114 -18.81 23.63 -36.50
CA GLU A 114 -18.79 22.80 -37.70
C GLU A 114 -17.37 22.29 -38.01
N ASN A 115 -17.23 21.00 -38.25
CA ASN A 115 -15.94 20.32 -38.46
C ASN A 115 -14.91 20.63 -37.35
N PHE A 116 -15.37 20.81 -36.11
CA PHE A 116 -14.55 21.13 -34.94
C PHE A 116 -13.77 22.46 -35.04
N LYS A 117 -14.24 23.41 -35.86
CA LYS A 117 -13.67 24.75 -35.93
C LYS A 117 -14.26 25.65 -34.85
N ILE A 118 -13.44 26.03 -33.87
CA ILE A 118 -13.82 26.98 -32.81
C ILE A 118 -13.85 28.41 -33.39
N PRO A 119 -14.91 29.20 -33.14
CA PRO A 119 -14.96 30.60 -33.59
C PRO A 119 -13.84 31.47 -32.96
N ASN A 120 -13.20 32.31 -33.77
CA ASN A 120 -12.08 33.18 -33.33
C ASN A 120 -12.45 34.23 -32.26
N ALA A 121 -13.73 34.43 -31.97
CA ALA A 121 -14.17 35.34 -30.91
C ALA A 121 -14.12 34.68 -29.51
N ILE A 122 -14.07 33.35 -29.43
CA ILE A 122 -14.11 32.60 -28.18
C ILE A 122 -12.83 32.82 -27.38
N ASN A 123 -12.97 33.07 -26.08
CA ASN A 123 -11.85 33.23 -25.15
C ASN A 123 -11.71 32.07 -24.16
N ILE A 124 -12.83 31.40 -23.85
CA ILE A 124 -12.90 30.33 -22.87
C ILE A 124 -13.58 29.14 -23.55
N LEU A 125 -12.92 27.98 -23.54
CA LEU A 125 -13.59 26.72 -23.80
C LEU A 125 -14.12 26.20 -22.46
N GLY A 126 -15.44 26.13 -22.31
CA GLY A 126 -16.08 25.70 -21.08
C GLY A 126 -15.86 24.22 -20.74
N THR A 127 -16.50 23.81 -19.66
CA THR A 127 -16.47 22.42 -19.18
C THR A 127 -17.01 21.46 -20.24
N GLU A 128 -16.28 20.37 -20.49
CA GLU A 128 -16.66 19.25 -21.37
C GLU A 128 -17.04 19.62 -22.81
N CYS A 129 -16.60 20.77 -23.31
CA CYS A 129 -16.96 21.31 -24.63
C CYS A 129 -16.90 20.31 -25.79
N PHE A 130 -15.79 19.59 -25.87
CA PHE A 130 -15.49 18.58 -26.88
C PHE A 130 -15.40 17.18 -26.26
N SER A 131 -15.93 16.98 -25.04
CA SER A 131 -15.86 15.66 -24.41
C SER A 131 -16.53 14.61 -25.30
N GLU A 132 -15.92 13.42 -25.41
CA GLU A 132 -16.39 12.28 -26.20
C GLU A 132 -16.56 12.58 -27.70
N SER A 133 -15.97 13.68 -28.18
CA SER A 133 -16.06 14.06 -29.59
C SER A 133 -15.14 13.24 -30.48
N ASP A 134 -15.56 13.07 -31.73
CA ASP A 134 -14.81 12.40 -32.80
C ASP A 134 -13.65 13.24 -33.39
N ILE A 135 -13.22 14.27 -32.67
CA ILE A 135 -12.19 15.21 -33.11
C ILE A 135 -10.85 14.50 -33.27
N SER A 136 -10.26 14.57 -34.47
CA SER A 136 -8.95 13.97 -34.75
C SER A 136 -7.78 14.94 -34.58
N LYS A 137 -8.06 16.24 -34.75
CA LYS A 137 -7.13 17.36 -34.59
C LYS A 137 -7.88 18.61 -34.12
N ALA A 138 -7.50 19.16 -32.98
CA ALA A 138 -8.05 20.42 -32.47
C ALA A 138 -7.16 21.60 -32.87
N THR A 139 -7.73 22.62 -33.51
CA THR A 139 -7.05 23.91 -33.74
C THR A 139 -7.68 24.95 -32.83
N ILE A 140 -6.99 25.31 -31.75
CA ILE A 140 -7.49 26.28 -30.77
C ILE A 140 -7.10 27.70 -31.22
N PRO A 141 -8.05 28.64 -31.39
CA PRO A 141 -7.76 30.02 -31.77
C PRO A 141 -6.88 30.75 -30.74
N SER A 142 -6.05 31.68 -31.21
CA SER A 142 -5.19 32.51 -30.34
C SER A 142 -5.95 33.50 -29.45
N SER A 143 -7.27 33.60 -29.59
CA SER A 143 -8.13 34.35 -28.69
C SER A 143 -8.41 33.62 -27.38
N VAL A 144 -8.21 32.29 -27.36
CA VAL A 144 -8.49 31.43 -26.19
C VAL A 144 -7.37 31.55 -25.18
N PHE A 145 -7.72 31.86 -23.92
CA PHE A 145 -6.77 31.90 -22.80
C PHE A 145 -7.07 30.87 -21.71
N SER A 146 -8.27 30.28 -21.69
CA SER A 146 -8.70 29.31 -20.68
C SER A 146 -9.40 28.11 -21.32
N ILE A 147 -9.05 26.91 -20.84
CA ILE A 147 -9.67 25.65 -21.25
C ILE A 147 -10.21 24.94 -20.00
N GLY A 148 -11.52 24.67 -19.99
CA GLY A 148 -12.25 24.16 -18.84
C GLY A 148 -12.02 22.68 -18.54
N LYS A 149 -12.65 22.23 -17.45
CA LYS A 149 -12.60 20.84 -16.99
C LYS A 149 -13.12 19.88 -18.05
N GLY A 150 -12.42 18.78 -18.29
CA GLY A 150 -12.87 17.73 -19.20
C GLY A 150 -13.05 18.17 -20.66
N CYS A 151 -12.52 19.33 -21.05
CA CYS A 151 -12.85 19.98 -22.32
C CYS A 151 -12.67 19.05 -23.54
N PHE A 152 -11.62 18.23 -23.57
CA PHE A 152 -11.34 17.24 -24.60
C PHE A 152 -11.32 15.81 -24.01
N SER A 153 -11.98 15.56 -22.88
CA SER A 153 -12.01 14.23 -22.26
C SER A 153 -12.58 13.19 -23.22
N SER A 154 -12.06 11.96 -23.19
CA SER A 154 -12.53 10.84 -24.01
C SER A 154 -12.58 11.11 -25.52
N CYS A 155 -11.79 12.07 -26.04
CA CYS A 155 -11.65 12.29 -27.48
C CYS A 155 -10.80 11.18 -28.11
N LYS A 156 -11.39 10.00 -28.33
CA LYS A 156 -10.67 8.77 -28.71
C LYS A 156 -9.94 8.87 -30.05
N LYS A 157 -10.31 9.79 -30.95
CA LYS A 157 -9.64 10.00 -32.25
C LYS A 157 -8.55 11.08 -32.21
N LEU A 158 -8.45 11.86 -31.13
CA LEU A 158 -7.54 12.99 -31.04
C LEU A 158 -6.10 12.52 -30.96
N SER A 159 -5.31 12.81 -31.99
CA SER A 159 -3.90 12.39 -32.09
C SER A 159 -2.90 13.50 -31.75
N LYS A 160 -3.33 14.75 -31.94
CA LYS A 160 -2.50 15.93 -31.73
C LYS A 160 -3.33 17.13 -31.30
N ILE A 161 -2.82 17.88 -30.32
CA ILE A 161 -3.37 19.17 -29.89
C ILE A 161 -2.27 20.19 -29.68
N VAL A 162 -2.57 21.45 -30.02
CA VAL A 162 -1.65 22.58 -29.84
C VAL A 162 -2.38 23.66 -29.05
N PHE A 163 -1.86 23.99 -27.88
CA PHE A 163 -2.34 25.11 -27.07
C PHE A 163 -1.65 26.41 -27.51
N PRO A 164 -2.40 27.44 -27.93
CA PRO A 164 -1.80 28.71 -28.35
C PRO A 164 -1.13 29.41 -27.15
N PRO A 165 -0.14 30.30 -27.39
CA PRO A 165 0.61 30.97 -26.32
C PRO A 165 -0.23 31.75 -25.31
N THR A 166 -1.46 32.10 -25.70
CA THR A 166 -2.43 32.81 -24.86
C THR A 166 -3.05 31.93 -23.77
N VAL A 167 -3.05 30.60 -23.94
CA VAL A 167 -3.58 29.66 -22.94
C VAL A 167 -2.69 29.71 -21.71
N ASN A 168 -3.29 30.07 -20.58
CA ASN A 168 -2.64 30.12 -19.27
C ASN A 168 -3.33 29.22 -18.23
N PHE A 169 -4.52 28.68 -18.54
CA PHE A 169 -5.27 27.76 -17.68
C PHE A 169 -5.77 26.54 -18.47
N VAL A 170 -5.58 25.35 -17.89
CA VAL A 170 -6.08 24.06 -18.39
C VAL A 170 -6.71 23.33 -17.21
N GLY A 171 -8.01 23.04 -17.31
CA GLY A 171 -8.79 22.42 -16.25
C GLY A 171 -8.47 20.95 -15.99
N GLU A 172 -9.03 20.43 -14.91
CA GLU A 172 -8.96 19.01 -14.54
C GLU A 172 -9.44 18.11 -15.67
N ASN A 173 -8.81 16.96 -15.85
CA ASN A 173 -9.21 15.94 -16.84
C ASN A 173 -9.33 16.49 -18.28
N CYS A 174 -8.71 17.63 -18.60
CA CYS A 174 -8.91 18.31 -19.88
C CYS A 174 -8.66 17.40 -21.09
N LEU A 175 -7.65 16.54 -21.04
CA LEU A 175 -7.30 15.57 -22.09
C LEU A 175 -7.37 14.13 -21.56
N SER A 176 -8.18 13.86 -20.53
CA SER A 176 -8.28 12.49 -20.00
C SER A 176 -8.84 11.53 -21.04
N ASP A 177 -8.41 10.28 -21.00
CA ASP A 177 -8.86 9.16 -21.82
C ASP A 177 -8.79 9.42 -23.34
N CYS A 178 -7.89 10.30 -23.77
CA CYS A 178 -7.53 10.51 -25.17
C CYS A 178 -6.54 9.43 -25.63
N ASP A 179 -7.01 8.19 -25.78
CA ASP A 179 -6.16 7.00 -25.96
C ASP A 179 -5.17 7.10 -27.12
N ASN A 180 -5.53 7.81 -28.20
CA ASN A 180 -4.71 8.00 -29.41
C ASN A 180 -3.84 9.27 -29.41
N LEU A 181 -3.81 10.04 -28.31
CA LEU A 181 -3.06 11.29 -28.24
C LEU A 181 -1.56 11.02 -28.19
N VAL A 182 -0.86 11.31 -29.28
CA VAL A 182 0.60 11.07 -29.42
C VAL A 182 1.41 12.32 -29.08
N SER A 183 0.89 13.52 -29.39
CA SER A 183 1.64 14.77 -29.21
C SER A 183 0.79 15.92 -28.69
N VAL A 184 1.36 16.65 -27.72
CA VAL A 184 0.75 17.82 -27.09
C VAL A 184 1.78 18.95 -27.09
N ALA A 185 1.42 20.09 -27.68
CA ALA A 185 2.22 21.31 -27.55
C ALA A 185 1.57 22.22 -26.50
N LEU A 186 2.18 22.26 -25.31
CA LEU A 186 1.74 23.10 -24.19
C LEU A 186 2.15 24.57 -24.39
N SER A 187 1.32 25.48 -23.89
CA SER A 187 1.62 26.92 -23.86
C SER A 187 2.59 27.26 -22.72
N SER A 188 3.52 28.19 -22.99
CA SER A 188 4.41 28.76 -21.97
C SER A 188 3.68 29.66 -20.94
N GLY A 189 2.39 29.93 -21.13
CA GLY A 189 1.56 30.62 -20.16
C GLY A 189 1.11 29.74 -18.99
N ILE A 190 1.16 28.42 -19.13
CA ILE A 190 0.63 27.46 -18.15
C ILE A 190 1.52 27.42 -16.91
N LYS A 191 0.91 27.57 -15.72
CA LYS A 191 1.58 27.53 -14.42
C LYS A 191 1.44 26.20 -13.69
N SER A 192 0.38 25.46 -13.95
CA SER A 192 0.10 24.18 -13.34
C SER A 192 -0.62 23.28 -14.33
N LEU A 193 -0.37 21.98 -14.23
CA LEU A 193 -1.19 20.96 -14.89
C LEU A 193 -2.12 20.39 -13.83
N ALA A 194 -3.43 20.50 -14.07
CA ALA A 194 -4.46 20.12 -13.11
C ALA A 194 -4.56 18.59 -12.93
N ASP A 195 -5.44 18.18 -12.01
CA ASP A 195 -5.69 16.78 -11.73
C ASP A 195 -6.17 16.06 -13.00
N GLY A 196 -5.54 14.92 -13.29
CA GLY A 196 -5.92 14.05 -14.40
C GLY A 196 -5.78 14.65 -15.80
N THR A 197 -5.09 15.79 -15.99
CA THR A 197 -5.03 16.48 -17.30
C THR A 197 -4.73 15.53 -18.47
N PHE A 198 -3.80 14.59 -18.32
CA PHE A 198 -3.45 13.57 -19.33
C PHE A 198 -3.78 12.13 -18.90
N SER A 199 -4.61 11.94 -17.88
CA SER A 199 -4.95 10.60 -17.38
C SER A 199 -5.49 9.74 -18.52
N GLY A 200 -4.98 8.51 -18.71
CA GLY A 200 -5.45 7.60 -19.76
C GLY A 200 -4.95 7.92 -21.17
N CYS A 201 -4.04 8.88 -21.38
CA CYS A 201 -3.42 9.14 -22.69
C CYS A 201 -2.42 8.03 -23.07
N LYS A 202 -2.92 6.84 -23.39
CA LYS A 202 -2.12 5.62 -23.56
C LYS A 202 -1.10 5.67 -24.69
N ALA A 203 -1.32 6.46 -25.74
CA ALA A 203 -0.40 6.65 -26.86
C ALA A 203 0.63 7.79 -26.66
N LEU A 204 0.56 8.56 -25.58
CA LEU A 204 1.46 9.68 -25.34
C LEU A 204 2.87 9.16 -25.02
N THR A 205 3.83 9.38 -25.92
CA THR A 205 5.19 8.82 -25.78
C THR A 205 6.17 9.78 -25.09
N ASN A 206 6.00 11.08 -25.33
CA ASN A 206 6.78 12.15 -24.75
C ASN A 206 5.93 13.42 -24.63
N ILE A 207 6.31 14.30 -23.71
CA ILE A 207 5.71 15.61 -23.56
C ILE A 207 6.79 16.61 -23.13
N VAL A 208 6.79 17.78 -23.76
CA VAL A 208 7.66 18.89 -23.36
C VAL A 208 6.90 19.75 -22.35
N ILE A 209 7.33 19.70 -21.09
CA ILE A 209 6.75 20.53 -20.03
C ILE A 209 7.37 21.94 -20.09
N PRO A 210 6.57 23.02 -20.19
CA PRO A 210 7.07 24.38 -20.10
C PRO A 210 7.74 24.64 -18.75
N GLN A 211 8.83 25.43 -18.75
CA GLN A 211 9.56 25.80 -17.51
C GLN A 211 8.73 26.63 -16.52
N THR A 212 7.58 27.14 -16.95
CA THR A 212 6.63 27.88 -16.12
C THR A 212 5.74 26.99 -15.25
N VAL A 213 5.70 25.68 -15.53
CA VAL A 213 4.90 24.72 -14.77
C VAL A 213 5.59 24.40 -13.45
N VAL A 214 4.92 24.70 -12.34
CA VAL A 214 5.43 24.52 -10.97
C VAL A 214 4.57 23.56 -10.14
N SER A 215 3.53 22.95 -10.72
CA SER A 215 2.76 21.91 -10.04
C SER A 215 2.07 20.97 -11.01
N PHE A 216 2.02 19.70 -10.62
CA PHE A 216 1.33 18.62 -11.31
C PHE A 216 0.27 18.05 -10.37
N GLY A 217 -0.99 18.10 -10.80
CA GLY A 217 -2.12 17.61 -10.05
C GLY A 217 -2.11 16.09 -9.84
N ALA A 218 -3.01 15.61 -8.99
CA ALA A 218 -3.18 14.19 -8.78
C ALA A 218 -3.53 13.49 -10.09
N LYS A 219 -2.99 12.30 -10.34
CA LYS A 219 -3.23 11.51 -11.55
C LYS A 219 -2.90 12.22 -12.88
N CYS A 220 -2.11 13.29 -12.89
CA CYS A 220 -1.86 14.09 -14.10
C CYS A 220 -1.47 13.26 -15.34
N PHE A 221 -0.61 12.25 -15.18
CA PHE A 221 -0.20 11.28 -16.22
C PHE A 221 -0.61 9.84 -15.87
N TYR A 222 -1.64 9.65 -15.05
CA TYR A 222 -2.13 8.32 -14.68
C TYR A 222 -2.41 7.48 -15.93
N GLN A 223 -1.94 6.23 -15.98
CA GLN A 223 -2.15 5.34 -17.13
C GLN A 223 -1.64 5.87 -18.49
N CYS A 224 -0.67 6.80 -18.51
CA CYS A 224 0.07 7.14 -19.73
C CYS A 224 1.09 6.03 -20.06
N SER A 225 0.61 4.84 -20.42
CA SER A 225 1.41 3.62 -20.50
C SER A 225 2.57 3.68 -21.50
N SER A 226 2.46 4.49 -22.57
CA SER A 226 3.54 4.67 -23.55
C SER A 226 4.53 5.79 -23.21
N LEU A 227 4.31 6.55 -22.12
CA LEU A 227 5.14 7.68 -21.76
C LEU A 227 6.52 7.19 -21.32
N GLY A 228 7.50 7.25 -22.23
CA GLY A 228 8.84 6.75 -22.00
C GLY A 228 9.78 7.77 -21.37
N PHE A 229 9.49 9.06 -21.57
CA PHE A 229 10.32 10.17 -21.10
C PHE A 229 9.47 11.41 -20.78
N VAL A 230 9.78 12.04 -19.65
CA VAL A 230 9.26 13.34 -19.24
C VAL A 230 10.35 14.09 -18.50
N ASN A 231 10.57 15.36 -18.87
CA ASN A 231 11.49 16.23 -18.13
C ASN A 231 10.68 17.17 -17.24
N LEU A 232 10.86 17.06 -15.92
CA LEU A 232 10.18 17.91 -14.95
C LEU A 232 10.97 19.22 -14.75
N PRO A 233 10.32 20.40 -14.71
CA PRO A 233 11.01 21.66 -14.43
C PRO A 233 11.68 21.67 -13.06
N ASN A 234 12.88 22.25 -12.98
CA ASN A 234 13.83 22.06 -11.88
C ASN A 234 13.45 22.74 -10.53
N VAL A 235 12.43 23.61 -10.47
CA VAL A 235 12.17 24.45 -9.29
C VAL A 235 10.71 24.42 -8.86
N GLY A 236 10.45 24.01 -7.61
CA GLY A 236 9.17 24.24 -6.92
C GLY A 236 8.01 23.32 -7.31
N SER A 237 8.26 22.37 -8.21
CA SER A 237 7.27 21.40 -8.68
C SER A 237 6.71 20.55 -7.54
N SER A 238 5.43 20.71 -7.20
CA SER A 238 4.72 19.67 -6.45
C SER A 238 4.26 18.57 -7.41
N ILE A 239 4.43 17.31 -7.01
CA ILE A 239 3.97 16.14 -7.77
C ILE A 239 2.82 15.52 -6.99
N GLY A 240 1.61 15.62 -7.54
CA GLY A 240 0.41 15.11 -6.89
C GLY A 240 0.38 13.58 -6.82
N LYS A 241 -0.43 13.08 -5.89
CA LYS A 241 -0.70 11.64 -5.71
C LYS A 241 -1.03 10.94 -7.04
N LYS A 242 -0.45 9.75 -7.26
CA LYS A 242 -0.67 8.94 -8.47
C LYS A 242 -0.27 9.60 -9.80
N CYS A 243 0.52 10.68 -9.79
CA CYS A 243 0.82 11.47 -11.00
C CYS A 243 1.33 10.61 -12.17
N PHE A 244 2.25 9.66 -11.95
CA PHE A 244 2.83 8.77 -12.97
C PHE A 244 2.45 7.29 -12.79
N ASN A 245 1.37 7.02 -12.05
CA ASN A 245 0.91 5.67 -11.79
C ASN A 245 0.57 4.96 -13.12
N GLN A 246 1.06 3.75 -13.31
CA GLN A 246 0.92 2.95 -14.54
C GLN A 246 1.52 3.60 -15.80
N CYS A 247 2.50 4.49 -15.66
CA CYS A 247 3.40 4.87 -16.77
C CYS A 247 4.42 3.75 -17.03
N THR A 248 3.95 2.63 -17.56
CA THR A 248 4.72 1.38 -17.67
C THR A 248 5.97 1.46 -18.54
N SER A 249 6.02 2.41 -19.49
CA SER A 249 7.19 2.64 -20.36
C SER A 249 8.23 3.61 -19.78
N LEU A 250 7.93 4.31 -18.68
CA LEU A 250 8.81 5.34 -18.13
C LEU A 250 10.08 4.71 -17.57
N LYS A 251 11.23 5.02 -18.17
CA LYS A 251 12.52 4.39 -17.80
C LYS A 251 13.28 5.13 -16.70
N THR A 252 13.29 6.45 -16.77
CA THR A 252 14.06 7.31 -15.88
C THR A 252 13.29 8.57 -15.57
N ILE A 253 13.46 9.11 -14.36
CA ILE A 253 12.93 10.42 -14.01
C ILE A 253 13.84 11.14 -13.01
N THR A 254 13.98 12.45 -13.19
CA THR A 254 14.64 13.35 -12.24
C THR A 254 13.57 14.07 -11.44
N ILE A 255 13.58 13.88 -10.13
CA ILE A 255 12.64 14.55 -9.23
C ILE A 255 13.15 15.98 -8.96
N PRO A 256 12.32 17.03 -9.16
CA PRO A 256 12.75 18.42 -9.04
C PRO A 256 13.27 18.85 -7.66
N ILE A 257 14.13 19.86 -7.63
CA ILE A 257 14.61 20.47 -6.38
C ILE A 257 13.44 21.15 -5.67
N GLY A 258 13.34 20.95 -4.36
CA GLY A 258 12.27 21.50 -3.52
C GLY A 258 11.11 20.52 -3.28
N VAL A 259 11.07 19.38 -3.98
CA VAL A 259 10.19 18.27 -3.63
C VAL A 259 10.65 17.70 -2.29
N ASN A 260 9.78 17.81 -1.28
CA ASN A 260 10.04 17.30 0.08
C ASN A 260 9.39 15.94 0.33
N VAL A 261 8.31 15.63 -0.40
CA VAL A 261 7.50 14.41 -0.26
C VAL A 261 7.17 13.88 -1.66
N LEU A 262 7.36 12.58 -1.86
CA LEU A 262 6.73 11.85 -2.96
C LEU A 262 5.48 11.15 -2.43
N ASP A 263 4.31 11.56 -2.94
CA ASP A 263 3.02 11.08 -2.48
C ASP A 263 2.77 9.60 -2.82
N SER A 264 1.73 9.04 -2.20
CA SER A 264 1.34 7.65 -2.41
C SER A 264 1.12 7.31 -3.88
N ASP A 265 1.55 6.11 -4.25
CA ASP A 265 1.33 5.51 -5.56
C ASP A 265 1.87 6.33 -6.76
N THR A 266 2.76 7.32 -6.55
CA THR A 266 3.20 8.27 -7.60
C THR A 266 3.79 7.57 -8.82
N PHE A 267 4.62 6.53 -8.63
CA PHE A 267 5.24 5.72 -9.70
C PHE A 267 4.82 4.24 -9.60
N TYR A 268 3.65 3.96 -9.01
CA TYR A 268 3.12 2.60 -8.91
C TYR A 268 3.00 1.97 -10.30
N GLN A 269 3.51 0.75 -10.47
CA GLN A 269 3.53 0.01 -11.73
C GLN A 269 4.26 0.73 -12.89
N CYS A 270 5.24 1.58 -12.60
CA CYS A 270 6.23 2.01 -13.61
C CYS A 270 7.24 0.88 -13.89
N SER A 271 6.77 -0.21 -14.49
CA SER A 271 7.52 -1.48 -14.57
C SER A 271 8.83 -1.43 -15.36
N SER A 272 8.99 -0.50 -16.31
CA SER A 272 10.25 -0.28 -17.06
C SER A 272 11.23 0.67 -16.38
N MET A 273 10.90 1.20 -15.20
CA MET A 273 11.74 2.16 -14.50
C MET A 273 13.02 1.49 -13.98
N THR A 274 14.17 2.04 -14.38
CA THR A 274 15.51 1.51 -14.03
C THR A 274 16.28 2.45 -13.12
N LYS A 275 15.98 3.76 -13.15
CA LYS A 275 16.68 4.78 -12.38
C LYS A 275 15.75 5.93 -11.98
N ILE A 276 15.89 6.39 -10.73
CA ILE A 276 15.28 7.64 -10.26
C ILE A 276 16.38 8.51 -9.65
N ASP A 277 16.44 9.77 -10.07
CA ASP A 277 17.34 10.77 -9.49
C ASP A 277 16.56 11.63 -8.48
N PHE A 278 16.88 11.46 -7.19
CA PHE A 278 16.23 12.19 -6.09
C PHE A 278 16.94 13.49 -5.71
N PRO A 279 16.21 14.55 -5.31
CA PRO A 279 16.80 15.75 -4.75
C PRO A 279 17.18 15.54 -3.28
N ASN A 280 18.16 16.29 -2.80
CA ASN A 280 18.54 16.29 -1.38
C ASN A 280 17.47 16.86 -0.44
N SER A 281 16.45 17.54 -0.97
CA SER A 281 15.29 18.05 -0.21
C SER A 281 14.28 16.95 0.14
N LEU A 282 14.33 15.78 -0.51
CA LEU A 282 13.34 14.72 -0.30
C LEU A 282 13.51 14.10 1.10
N THR A 283 12.46 14.18 1.91
CA THR A 283 12.43 13.68 3.30
C THR A 283 11.45 12.53 3.50
N SER A 284 10.44 12.39 2.64
CA SER A 284 9.47 11.29 2.72
C SER A 284 9.12 10.70 1.37
N ILE A 285 9.03 9.37 1.31
CA ILE A 285 8.45 8.62 0.20
C ILE A 285 7.25 7.85 0.77
N GLU A 286 6.03 8.22 0.36
CA GLU A 286 4.81 7.65 0.91
C GLU A 286 4.43 6.31 0.26
N GLY A 287 3.37 5.68 0.77
CA GLY A 287 3.06 4.28 0.49
C GLY A 287 2.87 3.93 -0.99
N ASN A 288 3.32 2.74 -1.38
CA ASN A 288 3.27 2.20 -2.74
C ASN A 288 3.97 3.03 -3.83
N CYS A 289 4.79 4.03 -3.47
CA CYS A 289 5.32 5.00 -4.44
C CYS A 289 6.01 4.34 -5.63
N PHE A 290 6.80 3.27 -5.41
CA PHE A 290 7.52 2.50 -6.42
C PHE A 290 7.07 1.03 -6.51
N SER A 291 5.89 0.70 -5.98
CA SER A 291 5.42 -0.68 -5.98
C SER A 291 5.25 -1.20 -7.42
N GLU A 292 5.65 -2.43 -7.66
CA GLU A 292 5.67 -3.12 -8.96
C GLU A 292 6.58 -2.44 -10.02
N CYS A 293 7.60 -1.68 -9.61
CA CYS A 293 8.67 -1.21 -10.50
C CYS A 293 9.66 -2.35 -10.78
N HIS A 294 9.26 -3.31 -11.62
CA HIS A 294 9.98 -4.58 -11.84
C HIS A 294 11.42 -4.43 -12.34
N SER A 295 11.75 -3.36 -13.06
CA SER A 295 13.08 -3.14 -13.65
C SER A 295 14.03 -2.31 -12.77
N LEU A 296 13.61 -1.92 -11.57
CA LEU A 296 14.45 -1.12 -10.67
C LEU A 296 15.51 -2.02 -10.03
N GLU A 297 16.78 -1.87 -10.42
CA GLU A 297 17.87 -2.74 -9.95
C GLU A 297 18.62 -2.18 -8.75
N ASN A 298 19.07 -0.92 -8.85
CA ASN A 298 19.86 -0.25 -7.82
C ASN A 298 19.14 1.01 -7.36
N MET A 299 18.93 1.14 -6.04
CA MET A 299 18.25 2.31 -5.47
C MET A 299 19.15 3.10 -4.52
N TYR A 300 19.56 4.30 -4.96
CA TYR A 300 20.26 5.26 -4.12
C TYR A 300 19.24 6.21 -3.46
N LEU A 301 18.85 5.90 -2.24
CA LEU A 301 17.93 6.75 -1.47
C LEU A 301 18.58 8.07 -1.05
N PRO A 302 17.82 9.19 -0.97
CA PRO A 302 18.39 10.50 -0.67
C PRO A 302 18.88 10.58 0.79
N ARG A 303 20.04 11.20 1.01
CA ARG A 303 20.74 11.21 2.32
C ARG A 303 19.95 11.78 3.51
N ASN A 304 18.93 12.60 3.24
CA ASN A 304 18.10 13.26 4.26
C ASN A 304 16.74 12.57 4.44
N LEU A 305 16.56 11.37 3.86
CA LEU A 305 15.31 10.63 3.96
C LEU A 305 14.99 10.31 5.42
N VAL A 306 13.77 10.62 5.86
CA VAL A 306 13.28 10.36 7.22
C VAL A 306 12.30 9.19 7.21
N ARG A 307 11.55 8.99 6.11
CA ARG A 307 10.44 8.05 6.06
C ARG A 307 10.34 7.31 4.72
N LEU A 308 10.20 6.00 4.81
CA LEU A 308 9.71 5.09 3.78
C LEU A 308 8.34 4.56 4.20
N GLY A 309 7.29 4.88 3.43
CA GLY A 309 5.92 4.43 3.66
C GLY A 309 5.74 2.91 3.55
N GLY A 310 4.49 2.44 3.69
CA GLY A 310 4.16 1.03 3.48
C GLY A 310 4.26 0.62 2.01
N SER A 311 4.71 -0.59 1.72
CA SER A 311 4.75 -1.14 0.35
C SER A 311 5.51 -0.29 -0.68
N VAL A 312 6.43 0.59 -0.29
CA VAL A 312 7.12 1.51 -1.22
C VAL A 312 7.78 0.79 -2.38
N PHE A 313 8.50 -0.30 -2.12
CA PHE A 313 9.18 -1.13 -3.13
C PHE A 313 8.54 -2.52 -3.26
N GLN A 314 7.28 -2.68 -2.85
CA GLN A 314 6.60 -3.96 -2.99
C GLN A 314 6.68 -4.46 -4.43
N GLY A 315 7.04 -5.72 -4.64
CA GLY A 315 7.10 -6.34 -5.96
C GLY A 315 8.22 -5.80 -6.86
N CYS A 316 9.19 -5.03 -6.37
CA CYS A 316 10.36 -4.63 -7.15
C CYS A 316 11.31 -5.81 -7.39
N LYS A 317 10.91 -6.71 -8.30
CA LYS A 317 11.60 -7.98 -8.59
C LYS A 317 12.99 -7.83 -9.21
N GLY A 318 13.34 -6.64 -9.70
CA GLY A 318 14.68 -6.30 -10.20
C GLY A 318 15.66 -5.86 -9.11
N LEU A 319 15.16 -5.45 -7.94
CA LEU A 319 15.94 -4.74 -6.93
C LEU A 319 16.96 -5.68 -6.29
N LEU A 320 18.24 -5.38 -6.48
CA LEU A 320 19.37 -6.20 -6.00
C LEU A 320 19.82 -5.75 -4.62
N ASP A 321 19.95 -4.43 -4.45
CA ASP A 321 20.61 -3.79 -3.32
C ASP A 321 19.89 -2.50 -2.91
N VAL A 322 19.76 -2.29 -1.60
CA VAL A 322 19.23 -1.03 -1.05
C VAL A 322 20.05 -0.58 0.15
N ASN A 323 20.56 0.65 0.07
CA ASN A 323 21.15 1.34 1.20
C ASN A 323 20.16 2.36 1.77
N ILE A 324 19.63 2.09 2.96
CA ILE A 324 18.69 2.97 3.64
C ILE A 324 19.48 3.95 4.54
N PRO A 325 19.39 5.28 4.31
CA PRO A 325 20.15 6.27 5.07
C PRO A 325 19.84 6.21 6.57
N ASN A 326 20.85 6.43 7.42
CA ASN A 326 20.71 6.45 8.89
C ASN A 326 19.75 7.52 9.43
N THR A 327 19.41 8.54 8.61
CA THR A 327 18.38 9.53 8.93
C THR A 327 16.95 8.95 8.88
N THR A 328 16.77 7.77 8.28
CA THR A 328 15.47 7.13 8.10
C THR A 328 14.99 6.54 9.42
N LYS A 329 13.97 7.13 10.01
CA LYS A 329 13.39 6.73 11.30
C LYS A 329 12.22 5.77 11.16
N TYR A 330 11.64 5.67 9.96
CA TYR A 330 10.43 4.91 9.72
C TYR A 330 10.54 4.12 8.40
N ILE A 331 10.35 2.81 8.49
CA ILE A 331 10.15 1.90 7.35
C ILE A 331 8.76 1.26 7.52
N GLY A 332 7.89 1.42 6.53
CA GLY A 332 6.52 0.92 6.56
C GLY A 332 6.41 -0.60 6.45
N SER A 333 5.24 -1.13 6.80
CA SER A 333 4.90 -2.54 6.56
C SER A 333 4.99 -2.86 5.08
N ARG A 334 5.40 -4.08 4.73
CA ARG A 334 5.52 -4.55 3.33
C ARG A 334 6.47 -3.73 2.44
N CYS A 335 7.33 -2.88 2.99
CA CYS A 335 8.17 -1.97 2.21
C CYS A 335 8.97 -2.66 1.09
N PHE A 336 9.49 -3.87 1.32
CA PHE A 336 10.22 -4.70 0.34
C PHE A 336 9.52 -6.05 0.09
N TYR A 337 8.20 -6.09 0.23
CA TYR A 337 7.40 -7.31 0.05
C TYR A 337 7.56 -7.88 -1.37
N TYR A 338 7.96 -9.15 -1.51
CA TYR A 338 8.27 -9.81 -2.79
C TYR A 338 9.34 -9.11 -3.65
N CYS A 339 10.34 -8.46 -3.03
CA CYS A 339 11.57 -8.08 -3.73
C CYS A 339 12.45 -9.30 -3.95
N SER A 340 12.09 -10.17 -4.89
CA SER A 340 12.65 -11.52 -5.02
C SER A 340 14.16 -11.58 -5.29
N LYS A 341 14.77 -10.54 -5.86
CA LYS A 341 16.21 -10.45 -6.11
C LYS A 341 17.00 -9.67 -5.05
N LEU A 342 16.31 -9.13 -4.03
CA LEU A 342 16.95 -8.30 -3.01
C LEU A 342 17.85 -9.19 -2.16
N SER A 343 19.15 -8.93 -2.23
CA SER A 343 20.18 -9.75 -1.60
C SER A 343 20.95 -9.00 -0.53
N ASN A 344 21.13 -7.69 -0.67
CA ASN A 344 21.77 -6.85 0.33
C ASN A 344 20.89 -5.67 0.75
N VAL A 345 20.71 -5.53 2.06
CA VAL A 345 19.95 -4.43 2.66
C VAL A 345 20.77 -3.84 3.80
N VAL A 346 21.05 -2.54 3.73
CA VAL A 346 21.62 -1.79 4.86
C VAL A 346 20.48 -1.07 5.57
N LEU A 347 20.22 -1.46 6.82
CA LEU A 347 19.21 -0.87 7.68
C LEU A 347 19.76 0.34 8.47
N PRO A 348 18.93 1.35 8.77
CA PRO A 348 19.34 2.47 9.61
C PRO A 348 19.51 2.02 11.06
N LEU A 349 20.62 2.41 11.69
CA LEU A 349 20.98 1.98 13.06
C LEU A 349 19.97 2.40 14.13
N SER A 350 19.20 3.47 13.89
CA SER A 350 18.21 4.00 14.84
C SER A 350 16.86 3.27 14.84
N LEU A 351 16.68 2.25 14.00
CA LEU A 351 15.40 1.56 13.85
C LEU A 351 15.12 0.65 15.06
N THR A 352 14.00 0.89 15.72
CA THR A 352 13.57 0.09 16.89
C THR A 352 12.55 -0.99 16.55
N VAL A 353 11.95 -0.95 15.36
CA VAL A 353 10.92 -1.90 14.91
C VAL A 353 11.10 -2.24 13.42
N ILE A 354 11.16 -3.54 13.09
CA ILE A 354 10.93 -4.02 11.73
C ILE A 354 9.46 -4.39 11.59
N LYS A 355 8.78 -3.79 10.62
CA LYS A 355 7.32 -3.88 10.48
C LYS A 355 6.86 -5.16 9.80
N ALA A 356 5.53 -5.35 9.84
CA ALA A 356 4.91 -6.57 9.34
C ALA A 356 5.24 -6.78 7.86
N SER A 357 5.70 -7.98 7.55
CA SER A 357 6.02 -8.42 6.18
C SER A 357 7.02 -7.51 5.43
N THR A 358 7.87 -6.75 6.13
CA THR A 358 8.81 -5.79 5.49
C THR A 358 9.69 -6.46 4.43
N PHE A 359 10.22 -7.67 4.70
CA PHE A 359 11.06 -8.45 3.77
C PHE A 359 10.40 -9.76 3.33
N CYS A 360 9.09 -9.92 3.52
CA CYS A 360 8.42 -11.17 3.16
C CYS A 360 8.59 -11.47 1.66
N GLY A 361 8.98 -12.70 1.32
CA GLY A 361 9.25 -13.13 -0.05
C GLY A 361 10.53 -12.58 -0.68
N CYS A 362 11.45 -12.02 0.12
CA CYS A 362 12.81 -11.68 -0.33
C CYS A 362 13.65 -12.94 -0.44
N VAL A 363 13.32 -13.80 -1.40
CA VAL A 363 13.90 -15.15 -1.54
C VAL A 363 15.41 -15.17 -1.81
N SER A 364 16.01 -14.05 -2.25
CA SER A 364 17.47 -13.92 -2.46
C SER A 364 18.22 -13.28 -1.28
N LEU A 365 17.54 -12.96 -0.16
CA LEU A 365 18.18 -12.36 1.00
C LEU A 365 18.93 -13.44 1.78
N HIS A 366 20.26 -13.43 1.70
CA HIS A 366 21.12 -14.49 2.28
C HIS A 366 21.46 -14.25 3.75
N SER A 367 21.65 -12.97 4.12
CA SER A 367 21.94 -12.50 5.47
C SER A 367 21.41 -11.07 5.64
N ILE A 368 21.20 -10.65 6.88
CA ILE A 368 20.83 -9.26 7.18
C ILE A 368 21.39 -8.85 8.54
N LEU A 369 22.02 -7.67 8.58
CA LEU A 369 22.44 -7.06 9.84
C LEU A 369 21.29 -6.28 10.46
N LEU A 370 20.82 -6.75 11.62
CA LEU A 370 19.78 -6.07 12.37
C LEU A 370 20.37 -4.93 13.22
N PRO A 371 19.67 -3.78 13.35
CA PRO A 371 20.09 -2.67 14.22
C PRO A 371 20.26 -3.11 15.68
N THR A 372 21.28 -2.59 16.36
CA THR A 372 21.66 -3.02 17.72
C THR A 372 20.63 -2.66 18.79
N ASP A 373 19.84 -1.61 18.57
CA ASP A 373 18.80 -1.15 19.50
C ASP A 373 17.39 -1.66 19.15
N LEU A 374 17.29 -2.61 18.20
CA LEU A 374 16.02 -3.13 17.73
C LEU A 374 15.26 -3.81 18.88
N LYS A 375 13.98 -3.46 19.02
CA LYS A 375 13.11 -3.95 20.11
C LYS A 375 12.07 -4.96 19.63
N LEU A 376 11.63 -4.87 18.38
CA LEU A 376 10.48 -5.63 17.91
C LEU A 376 10.60 -6.07 16.44
N LEU A 377 10.39 -7.37 16.22
CA LEU A 377 10.13 -7.96 14.90
C LEU A 377 8.63 -8.26 14.76
N LYS A 378 7.96 -7.58 13.83
CA LYS A 378 6.52 -7.79 13.58
C LYS A 378 6.23 -9.00 12.70
N LYS A 379 4.95 -9.38 12.64
CA LYS A 379 4.41 -10.56 11.95
C LYS A 379 5.02 -10.74 10.56
N GLY A 380 5.59 -11.92 10.32
CA GLY A 380 6.11 -12.34 9.02
C GLY A 380 7.15 -11.43 8.40
N CYS A 381 7.91 -10.64 9.18
CA CYS A 381 8.83 -9.67 8.60
C CYS A 381 9.95 -10.28 7.74
N PHE A 382 10.31 -11.56 7.95
CA PHE A 382 11.21 -12.35 7.10
C PHE A 382 10.54 -13.64 6.57
N TYR A 383 9.20 -13.65 6.46
CA TYR A 383 8.46 -14.81 5.92
C TYR A 383 8.93 -15.13 4.49
N ASP A 384 9.14 -16.40 4.16
CA ASP A 384 9.65 -16.86 2.85
C ASP A 384 10.96 -16.19 2.39
N CYS A 385 11.82 -15.74 3.32
CA CYS A 385 13.22 -15.43 3.02
C CYS A 385 14.02 -16.73 2.86
N SER A 386 13.72 -17.52 1.83
CA SER A 386 14.17 -18.91 1.69
C SER A 386 15.68 -19.10 1.58
N SER A 387 16.43 -18.09 1.12
CA SER A 387 17.91 -18.12 1.10
C SER A 387 18.57 -17.62 2.39
N LEU A 388 17.80 -17.17 3.39
CA LEU A 388 18.36 -16.66 4.65
C LEU A 388 18.99 -17.81 5.42
N THR A 389 20.31 -17.79 5.57
CA THR A 389 21.09 -18.87 6.21
C THR A 389 21.34 -18.62 7.69
N GLU A 390 21.51 -17.34 8.05
CA GLU A 390 21.77 -16.87 9.41
C GLU A 390 21.15 -15.49 9.66
N VAL A 391 20.79 -15.24 10.91
CA VAL A 391 20.34 -13.93 11.40
C VAL A 391 20.79 -13.76 12.84
N THR A 392 21.55 -12.71 13.12
CA THR A 392 21.92 -12.36 14.50
C THR A 392 20.84 -11.48 15.10
N LEU A 393 20.13 -12.01 16.10
CA LEU A 393 19.13 -11.25 16.85
C LEU A 393 19.81 -10.39 17.93
N PRO A 394 19.53 -9.08 18.02
CA PRO A 394 20.16 -8.22 19.02
C PRO A 394 19.61 -8.50 20.42
N SER A 395 20.46 -8.36 21.44
CA SER A 395 20.10 -8.61 22.85
C SER A 395 19.02 -7.67 23.41
N THR A 396 18.75 -6.56 22.71
CA THR A 396 17.72 -5.58 23.06
C THR A 396 16.31 -6.00 22.64
N LEU A 397 16.17 -7.07 21.85
CA LEU A 397 14.92 -7.48 21.24
C LEU A 397 13.95 -8.05 22.28
N THR A 398 12.80 -7.42 22.48
CA THR A 398 11.83 -7.83 23.51
C THR A 398 10.71 -8.71 22.96
N GLU A 399 10.50 -8.72 21.64
CA GLU A 399 9.39 -9.47 21.04
C GLU A 399 9.65 -9.85 19.58
N ILE A 400 9.26 -11.07 19.22
CA ILE A 400 9.23 -11.61 17.87
C ILE A 400 7.81 -12.12 17.63
N LYS A 401 7.14 -11.59 16.60
CA LYS A 401 5.75 -11.93 16.28
C LYS A 401 5.63 -13.06 15.26
N ASP A 402 4.40 -13.55 15.12
CA ASP A 402 4.03 -14.75 14.38
C ASP A 402 4.68 -14.84 12.99
N GLY A 403 5.14 -16.04 12.65
CA GLY A 403 5.66 -16.37 11.32
C GLY A 403 6.90 -15.57 10.91
N CYS A 404 7.60 -14.91 11.85
CA CYS A 404 8.72 -14.02 11.52
C CYS A 404 9.75 -14.66 10.58
N PHE A 405 10.09 -15.93 10.81
CA PHE A 405 11.04 -16.71 10.01
C PHE A 405 10.40 -17.93 9.34
N SER A 406 9.08 -17.98 9.23
CA SER A 406 8.41 -19.08 8.53
C SER A 406 8.82 -19.10 7.06
N GLY A 407 9.08 -20.28 6.51
CA GLY A 407 9.54 -20.46 5.13
C GLY A 407 11.01 -20.06 4.89
N CYS A 408 11.78 -19.73 5.94
CA CYS A 408 13.23 -19.55 5.83
C CYS A 408 13.93 -20.93 5.68
N THR A 409 13.75 -21.56 4.53
CA THR A 409 14.11 -22.97 4.29
C THR A 409 15.61 -23.26 4.44
N SER A 410 16.48 -22.25 4.26
CA SER A 410 17.93 -22.36 4.41
C SER A 410 18.47 -22.01 5.81
N LEU A 411 17.61 -21.57 6.73
CA LEU A 411 18.04 -21.13 8.07
C LEU A 411 18.58 -22.32 8.86
N LEU A 412 19.83 -22.24 9.32
CA LEU A 412 20.53 -23.35 9.97
C LEU A 412 20.27 -23.43 11.48
N ASN A 413 20.22 -22.27 12.13
CA ASN A 413 20.01 -22.11 13.56
C ASN A 413 19.43 -20.71 13.86
N LEU A 414 18.90 -20.52 15.07
CA LEU A 414 18.39 -19.24 15.54
C LEU A 414 18.74 -19.09 17.03
N ASN A 415 19.62 -18.14 17.33
CA ASN A 415 19.96 -17.79 18.70
C ASN A 415 18.98 -16.71 19.19
N VAL A 416 18.05 -17.10 20.05
CA VAL A 416 17.02 -16.19 20.58
C VAL A 416 17.51 -15.52 21.87
N PRO A 417 17.43 -14.18 21.98
CA PRO A 417 17.83 -13.46 23.19
C PRO A 417 17.02 -13.85 24.44
N THR A 418 17.63 -13.77 25.61
CA THR A 418 17.00 -14.07 26.92
C THR A 418 15.89 -13.08 27.32
N THR A 419 15.74 -11.99 26.58
CA THR A 419 14.62 -11.04 26.72
C THR A 419 13.31 -11.57 26.13
N ILE A 420 13.37 -12.61 25.27
CA ILE A 420 12.19 -13.24 24.67
C ILE A 420 11.62 -14.27 25.63
N THR A 421 10.31 -14.20 25.86
CA THR A 421 9.58 -15.06 26.79
C THR A 421 8.62 -16.03 26.10
N HIS A 422 8.34 -15.85 24.81
CA HIS A 422 7.38 -16.65 24.06
C HIS A 422 7.90 -16.89 22.65
N PHE A 423 7.76 -18.11 22.16
CA PHE A 423 7.99 -18.44 20.76
C PHE A 423 6.63 -18.44 20.04
N SER A 424 6.38 -17.38 19.28
CA SER A 424 5.08 -17.11 18.64
C SER A 424 4.66 -18.15 17.60
N GLU A 425 3.38 -18.12 17.24
CA GLU A 425 2.80 -19.03 16.25
C GLU A 425 3.59 -18.99 14.91
N TYR A 426 3.85 -20.16 14.32
CA TYR A 426 4.60 -20.30 13.06
C TYR A 426 6.04 -19.73 13.06
N LEU A 427 6.64 -19.36 14.19
CA LEU A 427 7.91 -18.60 14.24
C LEU A 427 8.98 -19.11 13.25
N THR A 428 9.22 -20.41 13.22
CA THR A 428 10.18 -21.11 12.34
C THR A 428 9.51 -22.20 11.48
N ASN A 429 8.20 -22.10 11.23
CA ASN A 429 7.49 -23.09 10.42
C ASN A 429 8.12 -23.25 9.04
N GLY A 430 8.43 -24.48 8.65
CA GLY A 430 9.01 -24.78 7.34
C GLY A 430 10.49 -24.40 7.20
N CYS A 431 11.22 -24.16 8.29
CA CYS A 431 12.69 -24.02 8.24
C CYS A 431 13.35 -25.39 7.98
N LEU A 432 13.37 -25.78 6.70
CA LEU A 432 13.74 -27.15 6.28
C LEU A 432 15.18 -27.55 6.62
N SER A 433 16.12 -26.59 6.73
CA SER A 433 17.53 -26.83 7.04
C SER A 433 17.90 -26.67 8.52
N PHE A 434 16.92 -26.34 9.36
CA PHE A 434 17.12 -26.04 10.77
C PHE A 434 17.42 -27.31 11.56
N LYS A 435 18.62 -27.43 12.14
CA LYS A 435 19.09 -28.73 12.71
C LYS A 435 18.92 -28.85 14.21
N THR A 436 19.16 -27.78 14.94
CA THR A 436 19.24 -27.79 16.41
C THR A 436 18.75 -26.47 16.97
N ILE A 437 18.13 -26.50 18.14
CA ILE A 437 17.83 -25.28 18.89
C ILE A 437 18.02 -25.48 20.39
N SER A 438 18.61 -24.46 21.01
CA SER A 438 18.66 -24.30 22.46
C SER A 438 17.78 -23.14 22.85
N ILE A 439 16.68 -23.40 23.54
CA ILE A 439 15.70 -22.40 23.95
C ILE A 439 16.12 -21.88 25.34
N SER A 440 16.13 -20.55 25.53
CA SER A 440 16.60 -19.91 26.76
C SER A 440 15.64 -20.08 27.93
N ASP A 441 16.17 -20.05 29.16
CA ASP A 441 15.41 -20.17 30.43
C ASP A 441 14.35 -19.07 30.65
N SER A 442 14.32 -18.03 29.81
CA SER A 442 13.29 -17.00 29.82
C SER A 442 11.97 -17.43 29.16
N VAL A 443 11.97 -18.48 28.35
CA VAL A 443 10.83 -18.85 27.49
C VAL A 443 9.80 -19.69 28.25
N VAL A 444 8.58 -19.18 28.33
CA VAL A 444 7.46 -19.74 29.09
C VAL A 444 6.47 -20.51 28.20
N SER A 445 6.39 -20.18 26.90
CA SER A 445 5.54 -20.90 25.94
C SER A 445 6.21 -21.12 24.58
N LEU A 446 5.87 -22.26 23.97
CA LEU A 446 6.00 -22.51 22.53
C LEU A 446 4.60 -22.53 21.93
N ASP A 447 4.26 -21.57 21.09
CA ASP A 447 2.91 -21.46 20.52
C ASP A 447 2.73 -22.39 19.31
N GLY A 448 1.53 -22.38 18.72
CA GLY A 448 1.15 -23.30 17.64
C GLY A 448 2.10 -23.27 16.43
N ASN A 449 2.36 -24.44 15.86
CA ASN A 449 3.12 -24.59 14.60
C ASN A 449 4.53 -23.97 14.62
N CYS A 450 5.09 -23.66 15.79
CA CYS A 450 6.34 -22.90 15.92
C CYS A 450 7.51 -23.55 15.16
N PHE A 451 7.64 -24.88 15.24
CA PHE A 451 8.64 -25.70 14.54
C PHE A 451 8.02 -26.67 13.53
N GLU A 452 6.74 -26.50 13.16
CA GLU A 452 6.10 -27.40 12.20
C GLU A 452 6.91 -27.47 10.90
N ARG A 453 7.06 -28.67 10.33
CA ARG A 453 7.81 -28.94 9.09
C ARG A 453 9.29 -28.54 9.17
N CYS A 454 9.88 -28.44 10.34
CA CYS A 454 11.34 -28.39 10.50
C CYS A 454 11.93 -29.79 10.28
N ILE A 455 11.91 -30.28 9.03
CA ILE A 455 12.20 -31.67 8.68
C ILE A 455 13.62 -32.14 9.07
N SER A 456 14.57 -31.20 9.20
CA SER A 456 15.95 -31.48 9.60
C SER A 456 16.22 -31.28 11.09
N LEU A 457 15.23 -30.84 11.88
CA LEU A 457 15.40 -30.59 13.30
C LEU A 457 15.63 -31.92 14.02
N LYS A 458 16.81 -32.07 14.63
CA LYS A 458 17.25 -33.31 15.29
C LYS A 458 17.15 -33.22 16.80
N THR A 459 17.57 -32.09 17.37
CA THR A 459 17.68 -31.91 18.82
C THR A 459 17.10 -30.58 19.26
N VAL A 460 16.33 -30.63 20.35
CA VAL A 460 15.70 -29.48 20.98
C VAL A 460 16.06 -29.51 22.46
N SER A 461 16.63 -28.42 22.98
CA SER A 461 16.80 -28.22 24.42
C SER A 461 15.71 -27.29 24.93
N LEU A 462 14.81 -27.81 25.75
CA LEU A 462 13.71 -27.06 26.37
C LEU A 462 14.12 -26.49 27.74
N PRO A 463 13.67 -25.27 28.11
CA PRO A 463 13.98 -24.67 29.39
C PRO A 463 13.04 -25.16 30.50
N THR A 464 13.51 -25.11 31.75
CA THR A 464 12.71 -25.52 32.94
C THR A 464 11.57 -24.55 33.28
N SER A 465 11.57 -23.36 32.67
CA SER A 465 10.49 -22.37 32.79
C SER A 465 9.32 -22.61 31.84
N LEU A 466 9.45 -23.55 30.89
CA LEU A 466 8.44 -23.81 29.88
C LEU A 466 7.17 -24.39 30.50
N THR A 467 6.02 -23.78 30.25
CA THR A 467 4.72 -24.23 30.81
C THR A 467 3.73 -24.72 29.77
N PHE A 468 3.94 -24.40 28.49
CA PHE A 468 2.98 -24.65 27.42
C PHE A 468 3.68 -25.02 26.10
N ILE A 469 3.19 -26.07 25.43
CA ILE A 469 3.56 -26.44 24.07
C ILE A 469 2.30 -26.51 23.22
N GLY A 470 2.20 -25.65 22.21
CA GLY A 470 1.01 -25.45 21.38
C GLY A 470 0.77 -26.54 20.33
N SER A 471 -0.39 -26.45 19.67
CA SER A 471 -0.79 -27.41 18.63
C SER A 471 0.18 -27.43 17.46
N LYS A 472 0.44 -28.62 16.89
CA LYS A 472 1.36 -28.86 15.77
C LYS A 472 2.77 -28.32 15.98
N CYS A 473 3.19 -28.00 17.21
CA CYS A 473 4.46 -27.31 17.48
C CYS A 473 5.66 -28.01 16.84
N PHE A 474 5.73 -29.35 16.90
CA PHE A 474 6.76 -30.18 16.28
C PHE A 474 6.21 -31.10 15.17
N SER A 475 5.02 -30.79 14.64
CA SER A 475 4.39 -31.59 13.58
C SER A 475 5.31 -31.69 12.36
N LYS A 476 5.45 -32.88 11.78
CA LYS A 476 6.29 -33.19 10.61
C LYS A 476 7.78 -32.92 10.82
N CYS A 477 8.27 -32.97 12.05
CA CYS A 477 9.70 -32.95 12.35
C CYS A 477 10.31 -34.35 12.18
N TYR A 478 10.49 -34.78 10.92
CA TYR A 478 10.88 -36.15 10.58
C TYR A 478 12.24 -36.62 11.12
N SER A 479 13.12 -35.70 11.52
CA SER A 479 14.44 -36.00 12.07
C SER A 479 14.51 -35.90 13.59
N LEU A 480 13.44 -35.50 14.26
CA LEU A 480 13.45 -35.14 15.68
C LEU A 480 13.59 -36.38 16.56
N LEU A 481 14.69 -36.44 17.30
CA LEU A 481 14.93 -37.50 18.28
C LEU A 481 14.10 -37.25 19.55
N PRO A 482 13.77 -38.30 20.33
CA PRO A 482 13.16 -38.13 21.64
C PRO A 482 13.96 -37.16 22.53
N PHE A 483 13.24 -36.33 23.28
CA PHE A 483 13.81 -35.42 24.26
C PHE A 483 12.90 -35.34 25.48
N GLN A 484 13.45 -34.88 26.60
CA GLN A 484 12.70 -34.74 27.84
C GLN A 484 11.88 -33.46 27.83
N ILE A 485 10.57 -33.57 28.08
CA ILE A 485 9.72 -32.41 28.35
C ILE A 485 9.83 -32.07 29.84
N PRO A 486 10.15 -30.81 30.20
CA PRO A 486 10.20 -30.37 31.59
C PRO A 486 8.88 -30.59 32.34
N THR A 487 8.95 -30.95 33.63
CA THR A 487 7.77 -31.16 34.51
C THR A 487 7.01 -29.86 34.83
N SER A 488 7.48 -28.72 34.35
CA SER A 488 6.77 -27.44 34.40
C SER A 488 5.69 -27.33 33.30
N VAL A 489 5.76 -28.15 32.24
CA VAL A 489 4.82 -28.13 31.12
C VAL A 489 3.48 -28.71 31.55
N LYS A 490 2.42 -27.90 31.49
CA LYS A 490 1.07 -28.28 31.94
C LYS A 490 0.22 -28.87 30.81
N SER A 491 0.51 -28.50 29.56
CA SER A 491 -0.25 -28.96 28.41
C SER A 491 0.58 -29.05 27.14
N ILE A 492 0.21 -30.03 26.31
CA ILE A 492 0.76 -30.33 25.00
C ILE A 492 -0.42 -30.31 24.01
N GLY A 493 -0.33 -29.46 22.99
CA GLY A 493 -1.42 -29.21 22.05
C GLY A 493 -1.69 -30.36 21.07
N GLU A 494 -2.77 -30.20 20.30
CA GLU A 494 -3.21 -31.14 19.27
C GLU A 494 -2.13 -31.34 18.20
N GLU A 495 -1.97 -32.58 17.71
CA GLU A 495 -0.99 -32.92 16.67
C GLU A 495 0.46 -32.47 16.96
N CYS A 496 0.82 -32.21 18.23
CA CYS A 496 2.10 -31.61 18.58
C CYS A 496 3.30 -32.39 18.01
N PHE A 497 3.23 -33.73 18.00
CA PHE A 497 4.26 -34.62 17.45
C PHE A 497 3.77 -35.42 16.24
N TYR A 498 2.76 -34.93 15.52
CA TYR A 498 2.24 -35.60 14.33
C TYR A 498 3.37 -35.89 13.32
N GLU A 499 3.47 -37.13 12.85
CA GLU A 499 4.55 -37.63 11.99
C GLU A 499 5.98 -37.42 12.53
N CYS A 500 6.19 -37.43 13.86
CA CYS A 500 7.53 -37.52 14.46
C CYS A 500 8.09 -38.96 14.37
N ILE A 501 8.43 -39.38 13.15
CA ILE A 501 8.79 -40.77 12.82
C ILE A 501 10.09 -41.30 13.44
N LYS A 502 10.81 -40.50 14.24
CA LYS A 502 12.06 -40.90 14.92
C LYS A 502 11.88 -41.16 16.41
N PHE A 503 10.68 -40.98 16.95
CA PHE A 503 10.39 -41.35 18.33
C PHE A 503 10.30 -42.87 18.43
N ASP A 504 11.24 -43.51 19.13
CA ASP A 504 11.19 -44.95 19.45
C ASP A 504 10.53 -45.23 20.80
N SER A 505 10.63 -44.26 21.71
CA SER A 505 10.08 -44.23 23.05
C SER A 505 9.76 -42.79 23.43
N PHE A 506 8.78 -42.59 24.31
CA PHE A 506 8.41 -41.28 24.79
C PHE A 506 7.82 -41.35 26.20
N THR A 507 8.15 -40.40 27.07
CA THR A 507 7.60 -40.30 28.43
C THR A 507 6.75 -39.05 28.53
N ILE A 508 5.47 -39.20 28.90
CA ILE A 508 4.59 -38.06 29.15
C ILE A 508 4.98 -37.41 30.48
N PRO A 509 5.25 -36.09 30.54
CA PRO A 509 5.63 -35.43 31.78
C PRO A 509 4.48 -35.48 32.80
N THR A 510 4.81 -35.72 34.07
CA THR A 510 3.84 -35.97 35.16
C THR A 510 2.86 -34.84 35.44
N SER A 511 3.14 -33.65 34.91
CA SER A 511 2.35 -32.42 35.05
C SER A 511 1.24 -32.27 34.00
N VAL A 512 1.23 -33.11 32.96
CA VAL A 512 0.20 -33.11 31.91
C VAL A 512 -0.97 -33.98 32.34
N ASP A 513 -2.21 -33.51 32.16
CA ASP A 513 -3.43 -34.21 32.57
C ASP A 513 -4.20 -34.84 31.39
N LYS A 514 -3.75 -34.58 30.16
CA LYS A 514 -4.44 -34.96 28.92
C LYS A 514 -3.47 -35.24 27.77
N ILE A 515 -3.80 -36.25 26.96
CA ILE A 515 -3.17 -36.49 25.64
C ILE A 515 -4.12 -35.96 24.55
N SER A 516 -3.72 -34.86 23.91
CA SER A 516 -4.54 -34.13 22.93
C SER A 516 -4.71 -34.87 21.60
N ALA A 517 -5.72 -34.46 20.82
CA ALA A 517 -6.09 -35.10 19.56
C ALA A 517 -4.90 -35.20 18.61
N GLY A 518 -4.66 -36.39 18.05
CA GLY A 518 -3.59 -36.65 17.09
C GLY A 518 -2.16 -36.42 17.60
N CYS A 519 -1.93 -36.23 18.91
CA CYS A 519 -0.65 -35.77 19.45
C CYS A 519 0.55 -36.60 18.97
N PHE A 520 0.42 -37.93 18.91
CA PHE A 520 1.44 -38.86 18.41
C PHE A 520 1.00 -39.57 17.13
N CYS A 521 -0.01 -39.05 16.41
CA CYS A 521 -0.49 -39.70 15.20
C CYS A 521 0.63 -39.80 14.16
N SER A 522 0.77 -40.96 13.52
CA SER A 522 1.81 -41.31 12.57
C SER A 522 3.24 -41.26 13.12
N CYS A 523 3.43 -41.37 14.43
CA CYS A 523 4.73 -41.67 15.06
C CYS A 523 5.12 -43.13 14.81
N SER A 524 5.40 -43.47 13.55
CA SER A 524 5.51 -44.86 13.08
C SER A 524 6.67 -45.68 13.67
N SER A 525 7.65 -45.05 14.31
CA SER A 525 8.74 -45.75 15.04
C SER A 525 8.45 -45.97 16.52
N LEU A 526 7.37 -45.42 17.07
CA LEU A 526 7.10 -45.40 18.50
C LEU A 526 6.76 -46.81 18.98
N LYS A 527 7.64 -47.43 19.77
CA LYS A 527 7.48 -48.80 20.27
C LYS A 527 6.79 -48.85 21.62
N ASN A 528 7.13 -47.91 22.49
CA ASN A 528 6.63 -47.79 23.86
C ASN A 528 6.36 -46.33 24.20
N ILE A 529 5.34 -46.08 25.01
CA ILE A 529 5.03 -44.76 25.55
C ILE A 529 4.65 -44.88 27.02
N ASP A 530 5.33 -44.10 27.87
CA ASP A 530 5.09 -44.10 29.31
C ASP A 530 4.01 -43.07 29.64
N ILE A 531 2.82 -43.55 29.99
CA ILE A 531 1.66 -42.74 30.38
C ILE A 531 1.49 -42.86 31.90
N HIS A 532 1.62 -41.76 32.62
CA HIS A 532 1.43 -41.75 34.08
C HIS A 532 -0.07 -41.76 34.46
N SER A 533 -0.36 -42.14 35.70
CA SER A 533 -1.74 -42.27 36.21
C SER A 533 -2.52 -40.95 36.30
N GLY A 534 -1.84 -39.81 36.19
CA GLY A 534 -2.46 -38.48 36.23
C GLY A 534 -3.19 -38.08 34.95
N ILE A 535 -3.06 -38.86 33.86
CA ILE A 535 -3.79 -38.59 32.61
C ILE A 535 -5.26 -38.98 32.77
N THR A 536 -6.13 -37.98 32.63
CA THR A 536 -7.59 -38.10 32.80
C THR A 536 -8.34 -38.21 31.47
N LEU A 537 -7.70 -37.79 30.37
CA LEU A 537 -8.32 -37.74 29.05
C LEU A 537 -7.31 -38.08 27.94
N ILE A 538 -7.71 -38.97 27.04
CA ILE A 538 -7.03 -39.24 25.76
C ILE A 538 -8.03 -38.90 24.65
N GLU A 539 -7.61 -38.09 23.68
CA GLU A 539 -8.46 -37.63 22.58
C GLU A 539 -8.30 -38.42 21.28
N GLU A 540 -9.18 -38.12 20.33
CA GLU A 540 -9.27 -38.80 19.03
C GLU A 540 -7.91 -38.84 18.31
N ASN A 541 -7.65 -39.97 17.65
CA ASN A 541 -6.43 -40.18 16.87
C ASN A 541 -5.09 -40.09 17.65
N ALA A 542 -5.09 -40.02 18.99
CA ALA A 542 -3.88 -39.76 19.78
C ALA A 542 -2.66 -40.62 19.38
N PHE A 543 -2.87 -41.90 19.07
CA PHE A 543 -1.84 -42.85 18.62
C PHE A 543 -2.17 -43.49 17.25
N CYS A 544 -3.02 -42.84 16.44
CA CYS A 544 -3.36 -43.34 15.11
C CYS A 544 -2.08 -43.54 14.28
N SER A 545 -1.97 -44.65 13.56
CA SER A 545 -0.84 -45.04 12.72
C SER A 545 0.51 -45.13 13.44
N CYS A 546 0.52 -45.35 14.76
CA CYS A 546 1.72 -45.76 15.50
C CYS A 546 2.06 -47.23 15.23
N SER A 547 2.45 -47.55 13.99
CA SER A 547 2.53 -48.93 13.50
C SER A 547 3.56 -49.81 14.22
N ALA A 548 4.57 -49.23 14.87
CA ALA A 548 5.55 -49.94 15.69
C ALA A 548 5.17 -50.12 17.17
N LEU A 549 4.03 -49.56 17.62
CA LEU A 549 3.63 -49.60 19.03
C LEU A 549 3.31 -51.03 19.46
N GLN A 550 4.09 -51.60 20.38
CA GLN A 550 3.97 -53.00 20.77
C GLN A 550 3.09 -53.19 22.00
N LYS A 551 3.28 -52.33 23.01
CA LYS A 551 2.56 -52.35 24.28
C LYS A 551 2.32 -50.92 24.73
N ILE A 552 1.16 -50.69 25.35
CA ILE A 552 0.80 -49.43 25.99
C ILE A 552 0.00 -49.72 27.26
N GLU A 553 0.30 -49.00 28.33
CA GLU A 553 -0.44 -49.08 29.59
C GLU A 553 -1.34 -47.84 29.71
N LEU A 554 -2.65 -48.07 29.83
CA LEU A 554 -3.64 -46.99 29.90
C LEU A 554 -3.91 -46.59 31.36
N PRO A 555 -4.16 -45.29 31.64
CA PRO A 555 -4.55 -44.82 32.97
C PRO A 555 -5.82 -45.52 33.46
N GLN A 556 -5.83 -45.94 34.73
CA GLN A 556 -6.93 -46.75 35.29
C GLN A 556 -8.25 -45.98 35.43
N ASP A 557 -8.17 -44.64 35.46
CA ASP A 557 -9.33 -43.77 35.66
C ASP A 557 -10.05 -43.35 34.36
N LEU A 558 -9.60 -43.81 33.19
CA LEU A 558 -10.26 -43.52 31.92
C LEU A 558 -11.70 -44.07 31.88
N THR A 559 -12.64 -43.23 31.44
CA THR A 559 -14.06 -43.58 31.28
C THR A 559 -14.47 -43.86 29.84
N PHE A 560 -13.63 -43.53 28.86
CA PHE A 560 -13.86 -43.84 27.45
C PHE A 560 -12.55 -43.95 26.68
N LEU A 561 -12.58 -44.66 25.55
CA LEU A 561 -11.54 -44.65 24.54
C LEU A 561 -12.07 -43.94 23.28
N PRO A 562 -11.37 -42.94 22.74
CA PRO A 562 -11.89 -42.09 21.68
C PRO A 562 -11.82 -42.76 20.30
N ASN A 563 -12.44 -42.10 19.32
CA ASN A 563 -12.42 -42.51 17.91
C ASN A 563 -10.98 -42.64 17.40
N GLN A 564 -10.71 -43.73 16.68
CA GLN A 564 -9.44 -43.97 15.97
C GLN A 564 -8.17 -43.86 16.86
N CYS A 565 -8.31 -44.01 18.18
CA CYS A 565 -7.20 -43.82 19.13
C CYS A 565 -5.94 -44.63 18.78
N PHE A 566 -6.13 -45.90 18.41
CA PHE A 566 -5.10 -46.87 18.01
C PHE A 566 -5.31 -47.38 16.58
N TYR A 567 -5.98 -46.60 15.72
CA TYR A 567 -6.18 -46.96 14.32
C TYR A 567 -4.84 -47.28 13.66
N GLU A 568 -4.71 -48.41 12.95
CA GLU A 568 -3.46 -48.85 12.30
C GLU A 568 -2.23 -49.03 13.21
N CYS A 569 -2.42 -49.29 14.51
CA CYS A 569 -1.35 -49.76 15.40
C CYS A 569 -1.01 -51.24 15.13
N ASN A 570 -0.40 -51.53 13.97
CA ASN A 570 -0.26 -52.90 13.46
C ASN A 570 0.57 -53.84 14.36
N SER A 571 1.50 -53.30 15.17
CA SER A 571 2.35 -54.09 16.08
C SER A 571 1.76 -54.29 17.48
N LEU A 572 0.62 -53.68 17.80
CA LEU A 572 0.03 -53.74 19.13
C LEU A 572 -0.51 -55.15 19.37
N SER A 573 0.18 -55.93 20.21
CA SER A 573 -0.14 -57.36 20.38
C SER A 573 -1.19 -57.61 21.46
N ALA A 574 -1.18 -56.78 22.51
CA ALA A 574 -2.13 -56.87 23.60
C ALA A 574 -2.38 -55.50 24.25
N LEU A 575 -3.60 -55.31 24.76
CA LEU A 575 -3.98 -54.12 25.51
C LEU A 575 -5.03 -54.45 26.57
N ASN A 576 -4.82 -53.94 27.79
CA ASN A 576 -5.79 -54.03 28.87
C ASN A 576 -6.62 -52.75 28.90
N ILE A 577 -7.93 -52.85 28.63
CA ILE A 577 -8.85 -51.71 28.73
C ILE A 577 -9.16 -51.46 30.22
N PRO A 578 -9.01 -50.22 30.74
CA PRO A 578 -9.28 -49.90 32.13
C PRO A 578 -10.71 -50.21 32.57
N GLN A 579 -10.88 -50.66 33.83
CA GLN A 579 -12.17 -51.15 34.34
C GLN A 579 -13.28 -50.09 34.38
N LYS A 580 -12.95 -48.80 34.32
CA LYS A 580 -13.94 -47.70 34.33
C LYS A 580 -14.43 -47.30 32.94
N VAL A 581 -13.87 -47.87 31.86
CA VAL A 581 -14.25 -47.52 30.49
C VAL A 581 -15.67 -47.98 30.18
N GLN A 582 -16.52 -47.04 29.75
CA GLN A 582 -17.93 -47.27 29.38
C GLN A 582 -18.15 -47.26 27.86
N PHE A 583 -17.31 -46.54 27.11
CA PHE A 583 -17.45 -46.32 25.68
C PHE A 583 -16.12 -46.57 24.97
N ILE A 584 -16.15 -47.32 23.86
CA ILE A 584 -15.03 -47.45 22.92
C ILE A 584 -15.47 -46.85 21.59
N GLY A 585 -14.77 -45.83 21.10
CA GLY A 585 -15.13 -45.08 19.90
C GLY A 585 -15.01 -45.85 18.58
N ASP A 586 -15.46 -45.21 17.51
CA ASP A 586 -15.42 -45.74 16.15
C ASP A 586 -13.98 -46.01 15.70
N ALA A 587 -13.77 -47.18 15.07
CA ALA A 587 -12.50 -47.60 14.51
C ALA A 587 -11.30 -47.51 15.49
N CYS A 588 -11.55 -47.57 16.80
CA CYS A 588 -10.54 -47.34 17.84
C CYS A 588 -9.30 -48.24 17.69
N PHE A 589 -9.48 -49.50 17.29
CA PHE A 589 -8.43 -50.49 17.05
C PHE A 589 -8.43 -51.01 15.61
N TYR A 590 -8.97 -50.25 14.66
CA TYR A 590 -9.07 -50.71 13.27
C TYR A 590 -7.68 -51.07 12.74
N ASN A 591 -7.55 -52.23 12.10
CA ASN A 591 -6.30 -52.73 11.51
C ASN A 591 -5.13 -52.88 12.51
N CYS A 592 -5.42 -53.12 13.79
CA CYS A 592 -4.42 -53.62 14.74
C CYS A 592 -4.14 -55.12 14.48
N SER A 593 -3.44 -55.42 13.39
CA SER A 593 -3.28 -56.78 12.88
C SER A 593 -2.53 -57.75 13.82
N SER A 594 -1.71 -57.26 14.74
CA SER A 594 -1.04 -58.11 15.75
C SER A 594 -1.88 -58.32 17.01
N LEU A 595 -3.01 -57.62 17.15
CA LEU A 595 -3.82 -57.64 18.37
C LEU A 595 -4.51 -58.99 18.50
N SER A 596 -3.99 -59.83 19.40
CA SER A 596 -4.50 -61.16 19.71
C SER A 596 -5.04 -61.30 21.13
N GLY A 597 -4.69 -60.38 22.03
CA GLY A 597 -5.14 -60.38 23.43
C GLY A 597 -5.70 -59.03 23.86
N ILE A 598 -7.03 -58.90 23.92
CA ILE A 598 -7.72 -57.72 24.45
C ILE A 598 -8.79 -58.13 25.46
N SER A 599 -8.76 -57.53 26.63
CA SER A 599 -9.79 -57.71 27.66
C SER A 599 -10.72 -56.51 27.68
N VAL A 600 -11.97 -56.71 27.27
CA VAL A 600 -13.03 -55.69 27.34
C VAL A 600 -13.77 -55.84 28.68
N PRO A 601 -13.76 -54.83 29.57
CA PRO A 601 -14.41 -54.94 30.88
C PRO A 601 -15.94 -54.91 30.76
N SER A 602 -16.64 -55.48 31.73
CA SER A 602 -18.11 -55.57 31.75
C SER A 602 -18.81 -54.20 31.87
N THR A 603 -18.05 -53.15 32.16
CA THR A 603 -18.51 -51.76 32.24
C THR A 603 -18.71 -51.12 30.86
N VAL A 604 -18.15 -51.70 29.80
CA VAL A 604 -18.33 -51.21 28.42
C VAL A 604 -19.77 -51.47 27.96
N THR A 605 -20.49 -50.39 27.68
CA THR A 605 -21.89 -50.42 27.21
C THR A 605 -22.03 -50.12 25.72
N PHE A 606 -20.97 -49.56 25.10
CA PHE A 606 -20.95 -49.20 23.69
C PHE A 606 -19.58 -49.45 23.06
N ILE A 607 -19.58 -50.08 21.88
CA ILE A 607 -18.42 -50.28 21.01
C ILE A 607 -18.76 -49.69 19.65
N GLY A 608 -17.96 -48.73 19.20
CA GLY A 608 -18.15 -48.01 17.95
C GLY A 608 -17.98 -48.88 16.71
N SER A 609 -18.44 -48.35 15.59
CA SER A 609 -18.39 -48.98 14.27
C SER A 609 -16.95 -49.31 13.87
N PHE A 610 -16.74 -50.50 13.33
CA PHE A 610 -15.43 -50.99 12.86
C PHE A 610 -14.32 -51.02 13.92
N CYS A 611 -14.63 -50.93 15.22
CA CYS A 611 -13.66 -50.82 16.31
C CYS A 611 -12.52 -51.86 16.23
N PHE A 612 -12.85 -53.14 15.98
CA PHE A 612 -11.87 -54.24 15.88
C PHE A 612 -11.75 -54.81 14.46
N HIS A 613 -12.18 -54.07 13.44
CA HIS A 613 -12.11 -54.55 12.07
C HIS A 613 -10.64 -54.74 11.64
N LYS A 614 -10.31 -55.85 10.97
CA LYS A 614 -8.93 -56.26 10.62
C LYS A 614 -8.00 -56.52 11.83
N CYS A 615 -8.54 -56.86 13.00
CA CYS A 615 -7.76 -57.42 14.11
C CYS A 615 -7.72 -58.96 14.06
N ASN A 616 -6.67 -59.57 14.63
CA ASN A 616 -6.52 -61.02 14.76
C ASN A 616 -7.01 -61.54 16.12
N LEU A 617 -8.25 -61.17 16.49
CA LEU A 617 -8.86 -61.62 17.74
C LEU A 617 -9.38 -63.06 17.59
N VAL A 618 -8.91 -63.95 18.47
CA VAL A 618 -9.51 -65.28 18.62
C VAL A 618 -10.79 -65.09 19.43
N VAL A 619 -11.95 -65.28 18.79
CA VAL A 619 -13.28 -65.14 19.41
C VAL A 619 -13.55 -66.29 20.36
#